data_AF-U7KKK7-F1
#
_entry.id   AF-U7KKK7-F1
#
_cell.length_a   1.000
_cell.length_b   1.000
_cell.length_c   1.000
_cell.angle_alpha   90.00
_cell.angle_beta   90.00
_cell.angle_gamma   90.00
#
_symmetry.space_group_name_H-M   'P 1'
#
loop_
_entity.id
_entity.type
_entity.pdbx_description
1 polymer ?
#
loop_
_entity_poly.entity_id
_entity_poly.type
_entity_poly.pdbx_seq_one_letter_code
_entity_poly.pdbx_strand_id
1 'polypeptide(L)'
;MRLAAKRYRAAAVVIAASLVLVGCGDALQEPKLVKRGLSDLSESDVELERAKSENQNRLIDPKFAGKLDIIDDPSGIEAARAFFDDSDSMVLFAPDDKSVLRAATLAINQHLPAVEYDPSRRGDILNLVGDLEVKRLVIVGDIPWTQSSGDFTVIKDPGTHEALGDFTAFQYESKVVASPNQVVKDIARLDKTPYVELRPAWIPYEGEPDDDGKKLPAVPAQSRRDGQMAPNIVATADSPVANVITAAAYGGSVLVMPTADPLEDKRSMAMVAGLDEGSLIALGPEFGHVKEFKEKIRQGTPN
;
A
#
# COMPACT_ATOMS: atom_id res chain seq x y z
N MET A 1 44.60 -86.36 13.14
CA MET A 1 44.22 -86.81 11.79
C MET A 1 42.86 -86.25 11.42
N ARG A 2 42.69 -85.76 10.18
CA ARG A 2 41.45 -85.72 9.36
C ARG A 2 40.19 -85.06 9.98
N LEU A 3 39.77 -83.90 9.45
CA LEU A 3 38.80 -83.73 8.33
C LEU A 3 37.37 -84.24 8.65
N ALA A 4 36.27 -83.63 8.20
CA ALA A 4 35.99 -82.29 7.66
C ALA A 4 34.48 -82.20 7.35
N ALA A 5 33.86 -81.03 7.43
CA ALA A 5 32.64 -80.73 6.66
C ALA A 5 32.58 -79.22 6.34
N LYS A 6 32.42 -78.90 5.06
CA LYS A 6 32.36 -77.53 4.50
C LYS A 6 31.00 -77.35 3.82
N ARG A 7 30.66 -76.07 3.55
CA ARG A 7 29.97 -75.47 2.37
C ARG A 7 28.92 -74.44 2.84
N TYR A 8 29.17 -73.13 2.66
CA TYR A 8 28.67 -72.24 1.57
C TYR A 8 27.14 -71.98 1.66
N ARG A 9 26.51 -70.82 1.42
CA ARG A 9 26.82 -69.44 0.92
C ARG A 9 25.55 -68.56 1.22
N ALA A 10 25.49 -67.21 1.17
CA ALA A 10 26.47 -66.12 1.00
C ALA A 10 25.92 -64.73 1.47
N ALA A 11 26.83 -63.83 1.87
CA ALA A 11 26.91 -62.38 1.62
C ALA A 11 25.65 -61.46 1.57
N ALA A 12 25.69 -60.43 2.43
CA ALA A 12 25.39 -59.03 2.08
C ALA A 12 26.32 -58.11 2.89
N VAL A 13 26.94 -57.13 2.23
CA VAL A 13 27.88 -56.16 2.83
C VAL A 13 27.32 -54.76 2.64
N VAL A 14 27.30 -53.94 3.69
CA VAL A 14 27.18 -52.48 3.57
C VAL A 14 28.30 -51.85 4.40
N ILE A 15 29.21 -51.16 3.72
CA ILE A 15 30.30 -50.39 4.32
C ILE A 15 29.81 -48.94 4.42
N ALA A 16 29.72 -48.41 5.64
CA ALA A 16 29.60 -46.98 5.87
C ALA A 16 30.97 -46.45 6.30
N ALA A 17 31.76 -45.99 5.33
CA ALA A 17 33.06 -45.36 5.58
C ALA A 17 32.92 -43.84 5.58
N SER A 18 33.40 -43.20 6.65
CA SER A 18 33.37 -41.75 6.83
C SER A 18 34.24 -41.04 5.80
N LEU A 19 33.68 -40.03 5.12
CA LEU A 19 34.44 -39.08 4.30
C LEU A 19 34.24 -37.68 4.88
N VAL A 20 35.33 -37.11 5.39
CA VAL A 20 35.39 -35.72 5.86
C VAL A 20 35.41 -34.81 4.65
N LEU A 21 34.35 -34.01 4.47
CA LEU A 21 34.37 -32.87 3.55
C LEU A 21 34.62 -31.60 4.37
N VAL A 22 35.87 -31.11 4.30
CA VAL A 22 36.18 -29.71 4.64
C VAL A 22 35.57 -28.84 3.54
N GLY A 23 34.34 -28.40 3.74
CA GLY A 23 33.71 -27.35 2.95
C GLY A 23 33.87 -26.02 3.69
N CYS A 24 34.40 -25.00 3.01
CA CYS A 24 34.41 -23.63 3.55
C CYS A 24 32.97 -23.22 3.85
N GLY A 25 32.68 -22.93 5.12
CA GLY A 25 31.41 -22.36 5.55
C GLY A 25 31.32 -20.90 5.16
N ASP A 26 31.25 -20.62 3.87
CA ASP A 26 30.59 -19.39 3.43
C ASP A 26 29.13 -19.55 3.83
N ALA A 27 28.70 -18.74 4.79
CA ALA A 27 27.30 -18.70 5.16
C ALA A 27 26.54 -18.24 3.92
N LEU A 28 25.75 -19.14 3.32
CA LEU A 28 24.73 -18.80 2.33
C LEU A 28 23.69 -17.94 3.05
N GLN A 29 24.03 -16.67 3.22
CA GLN A 29 23.13 -15.60 3.53
C GLN A 29 22.19 -15.56 2.32
N GLU A 30 21.02 -16.20 2.46
CA GLU A 30 19.96 -16.09 1.47
C GLU A 30 19.82 -14.60 1.15
N PRO A 31 20.02 -14.18 -0.10
CA PRO A 31 19.85 -12.78 -0.44
C PRO A 31 18.39 -12.48 -0.14
N LYS A 32 18.13 -11.70 0.91
CA LYS A 32 16.83 -11.10 1.14
C LYS A 32 16.50 -10.40 -0.17
N LEU A 33 15.58 -10.98 -0.94
CA LEU A 33 15.03 -10.40 -2.16
C LEU A 33 14.10 -9.26 -1.76
N VAL A 34 14.70 -8.23 -1.16
CA VAL A 34 14.16 -6.88 -1.13
C VAL A 34 14.05 -6.50 -2.60
N LYS A 35 12.85 -6.66 -3.16
CA LYS A 35 12.51 -6.14 -4.47
C LYS A 35 12.75 -4.63 -4.40
N ARG A 36 13.91 -4.15 -4.86
CA ARG A 36 14.13 -2.72 -5.06
C ARG A 36 13.03 -2.26 -6.01
N GLY A 37 12.14 -1.40 -5.52
CA GLY A 37 11.13 -0.78 -6.39
C GLY A 37 11.84 0.04 -7.46
N LEU A 38 11.17 0.29 -8.60
CA LEU A 38 11.70 1.16 -9.65
C LEU A 38 12.12 2.55 -9.12
N SER A 39 11.46 3.03 -8.06
CA SER A 39 11.77 4.26 -7.34
C SER A 39 13.10 4.26 -6.56
N ASP A 40 13.79 3.11 -6.40
CA ASP A 40 15.06 2.97 -5.68
C ASP A 40 16.24 2.59 -6.60
N LEU A 41 16.03 2.53 -7.92
CA LEU A 41 17.07 2.26 -8.91
C LEU A 41 17.77 3.55 -9.38
N SER A 42 19.03 3.45 -9.81
CA SER A 42 19.68 4.55 -10.55
C SER A 42 19.19 4.56 -12.00
N GLU A 43 19.16 5.72 -12.67
CA GLU A 43 18.68 5.81 -14.05
C GLU A 43 19.50 4.99 -15.05
N SER A 44 20.79 4.76 -14.78
CA SER A 44 21.61 3.85 -15.58
C SER A 44 21.14 2.39 -15.51
N ASP A 45 20.54 1.98 -14.39
CA ASP A 45 20.09 0.60 -14.14
C ASP A 45 18.65 0.35 -14.64
N VAL A 46 17.94 1.38 -15.08
CA VAL A 46 16.55 1.26 -15.55
C VAL A 46 16.52 0.76 -17.00
N GLU A 47 15.95 -0.42 -17.22
CA GLU A 47 15.74 -1.01 -18.54
C GLU A 47 14.28 -0.80 -19.00
N LEU A 48 14.04 0.12 -19.94
CA LEU A 48 12.68 0.50 -20.35
C LEU A 48 11.90 -0.63 -21.03
N GLU A 49 12.55 -1.46 -21.85
CA GLU A 49 11.91 -2.64 -22.49
C GLU A 49 11.46 -3.68 -21.46
N ARG A 50 12.28 -3.85 -20.41
CA ARG A 50 11.95 -4.73 -19.30
C ARG A 50 10.79 -4.15 -18.49
N ALA A 51 10.81 -2.86 -18.17
CA ALA A 51 9.74 -2.19 -17.45
C ALA A 51 8.40 -2.24 -18.22
N LYS A 52 8.41 -1.97 -19.54
CA LYS A 52 7.29 -2.17 -20.47
C LYS A 52 6.75 -3.60 -20.38
N SER A 53 7.63 -4.59 -20.45
CA SER A 53 7.26 -6.01 -20.33
C SER A 53 6.69 -6.36 -18.94
N GLU A 54 7.26 -5.84 -17.85
CA GLU A 54 6.76 -6.06 -16.48
C GLU A 54 5.40 -5.38 -16.25
N ASN A 55 5.17 -4.19 -16.82
CA ASN A 55 3.91 -3.45 -16.75
C ASN A 55 2.79 -4.15 -17.53
N GLN A 56 3.07 -4.63 -18.76
CA GLN A 56 2.08 -5.22 -19.64
C GLN A 56 1.70 -6.68 -19.27
N ASN A 57 2.61 -7.45 -18.65
CA ASN A 57 2.37 -8.85 -18.28
C ASN A 57 1.74 -9.05 -16.89
N ARG A 58 1.01 -8.06 -16.38
CA ARG A 58 0.30 -8.15 -15.08
C ARG A 58 -1.10 -8.74 -15.25
N LEU A 59 -1.52 -9.55 -14.28
CA LEU A 59 -2.93 -9.87 -14.09
C LEU A 59 -3.61 -8.66 -13.44
N ILE A 60 -4.62 -8.09 -14.10
CA ILE A 60 -5.33 -6.90 -13.66
C ILE A 60 -6.80 -7.23 -13.44
N ASP A 61 -7.41 -6.63 -12.41
CA ASP A 61 -8.84 -6.68 -12.14
C ASP A 61 -9.61 -6.17 -13.39
N PRO A 62 -10.61 -6.91 -13.90
CA PRO A 62 -11.40 -6.50 -15.06
C PRO A 62 -11.94 -5.06 -15.01
N LYS A 63 -12.19 -4.47 -13.83
CA LYS A 63 -12.68 -3.09 -13.71
C LYS A 63 -11.64 -2.02 -14.09
N PHE A 64 -10.35 -2.37 -14.14
CA PHE A 64 -9.27 -1.49 -14.58
C PHE A 64 -8.63 -1.91 -15.92
N ALA A 65 -9.04 -3.05 -16.49
CA ALA A 65 -8.41 -3.61 -17.69
C ALA A 65 -8.49 -2.65 -18.90
N GLY A 66 -7.34 -2.15 -19.35
CA GLY A 66 -7.24 -1.18 -20.46
C GLY A 66 -7.75 0.23 -20.10
N LYS A 67 -7.98 0.50 -18.81
CA LYS A 67 -8.37 1.81 -18.30
C LYS A 67 -7.12 2.59 -17.88
N LEU A 68 -6.81 3.66 -18.61
CA LEU A 68 -5.98 4.74 -18.08
C LEU A 68 -6.90 5.83 -17.55
N ASP A 69 -6.68 6.23 -16.29
CA ASP A 69 -7.47 7.25 -15.60
C ASP A 69 -6.59 8.21 -14.78
N ILE A 70 -7.09 9.40 -14.51
CA ILE A 70 -6.44 10.42 -13.68
C ILE A 70 -7.47 10.90 -12.66
N ILE A 71 -7.21 10.66 -11.38
CA ILE A 71 -8.12 11.00 -10.27
C ILE A 71 -7.77 12.41 -9.76
N ASP A 72 -8.54 13.40 -10.23
CA ASP A 72 -8.45 14.80 -9.81
C ASP A 72 -9.47 15.09 -8.70
N ASP A 73 -9.24 14.48 -7.53
CA ASP A 73 -10.02 14.73 -6.33
C ASP A 73 -9.08 15.01 -5.15
N PRO A 74 -9.14 16.19 -4.51
CA PRO A 74 -8.33 16.48 -3.33
C PRO A 74 -8.73 15.62 -2.11
N SER A 75 -9.96 15.12 -2.06
CA SER A 75 -10.56 14.54 -0.85
C SER A 75 -10.54 13.01 -0.75
N GLY A 76 -10.24 12.27 -1.82
CA GLY A 76 -10.24 10.80 -1.80
C GLY A 76 -11.60 10.13 -2.02
N ILE A 77 -12.68 10.88 -2.27
CA ILE A 77 -14.02 10.37 -2.59
C ILE A 77 -14.03 9.63 -3.94
N GLU A 78 -13.42 10.19 -4.97
CA GLU A 78 -13.31 9.55 -6.29
C GLU A 78 -12.36 8.35 -6.25
N ALA A 79 -11.25 8.45 -5.51
CA ALA A 79 -10.38 7.30 -5.26
C ALA A 79 -11.12 6.17 -4.52
N ALA A 80 -11.94 6.51 -3.51
CA ALA A 80 -12.72 5.51 -2.78
C ALA A 80 -13.69 4.77 -3.72
N ARG A 81 -14.44 5.49 -4.57
CA ARG A 81 -15.32 4.88 -5.59
C ARG A 81 -14.57 4.10 -6.67
N ALA A 82 -13.36 4.53 -7.05
CA ALA A 82 -12.57 3.87 -8.09
C ALA A 82 -12.00 2.53 -7.60
N PHE A 83 -11.57 2.46 -6.34
CA PHE A 83 -10.91 1.28 -5.78
C PHE A 83 -11.88 0.33 -5.05
N PHE A 84 -12.82 0.84 -4.26
CA PHE A 84 -13.71 0.04 -3.42
C PHE A 84 -15.10 -0.06 -4.04
N ASP A 85 -15.59 -1.28 -4.23
CA ASP A 85 -16.97 -1.54 -4.65
C ASP A 85 -17.92 -1.59 -3.43
N ASP A 86 -17.38 -2.00 -2.27
CA ASP A 86 -17.99 -1.96 -0.95
C ASP A 86 -16.91 -1.70 0.11
N SER A 87 -17.30 -1.15 1.27
CA SER A 87 -16.51 -1.23 2.49
C SER A 87 -17.36 -1.08 3.73
N ASP A 88 -17.28 -2.09 4.60
CA ASP A 88 -17.89 -2.13 5.94
C ASP A 88 -17.49 -0.94 6.84
N SER A 89 -16.43 -0.21 6.50
CA SER A 89 -15.91 0.94 7.26
C SER A 89 -15.15 1.93 6.39
N MET A 90 -15.14 3.21 6.78
CA MET A 90 -14.36 4.25 6.10
C MET A 90 -13.67 5.12 7.14
N VAL A 91 -12.47 5.59 6.83
CA VAL A 91 -11.77 6.62 7.61
C VAL A 91 -12.14 7.99 7.05
N LEU A 92 -12.58 8.90 7.92
CA LEU A 92 -12.75 10.31 7.63
C LEU A 92 -11.78 11.10 8.51
N PHE A 93 -10.88 11.87 7.90
CA PHE A 93 -9.77 12.51 8.61
C PHE A 93 -9.70 14.02 8.41
N ALA A 94 -9.22 14.74 9.42
CA ALA A 94 -8.97 16.17 9.35
C ALA A 94 -7.72 16.47 8.49
N PRO A 95 -7.67 17.62 7.76
CA PRO A 95 -6.61 17.94 6.79
C PRO A 95 -5.28 18.39 7.43
N ASP A 96 -4.96 17.93 8.65
CA ASP A 96 -3.73 18.28 9.38
C ASP A 96 -2.75 17.10 9.47
N ASP A 97 -1.44 17.37 9.42
CA ASP A 97 -0.39 16.36 9.21
C ASP A 97 -0.45 15.15 10.16
N LYS A 98 -0.79 15.35 11.44
CA LYS A 98 -0.93 14.23 12.41
C LYS A 98 -2.12 13.34 12.04
N SER A 99 -3.25 13.93 11.64
CA SER A 99 -4.47 13.24 11.27
C SER A 99 -4.30 12.49 9.95
N VAL A 100 -3.60 13.09 8.97
CA VAL A 100 -3.19 12.45 7.71
C VAL A 100 -2.36 11.19 7.96
N LEU A 101 -1.29 11.28 8.75
CA LEU A 101 -0.41 10.13 9.02
C LEU A 101 -1.09 9.04 9.86
N ARG A 102 -1.97 9.44 10.78
CA ARG A 102 -2.80 8.53 11.58
C ARG A 102 -3.86 7.83 10.72
N ALA A 103 -4.51 8.54 9.81
CA ALA A 103 -5.46 8.00 8.86
C ALA A 103 -4.80 7.01 7.88
N ALA A 104 -3.61 7.35 7.37
CA ALA A 104 -2.80 6.45 6.58
C ALA A 104 -2.48 5.14 7.32
N THR A 105 -2.04 5.26 8.57
CA THR A 105 -1.75 4.12 9.46
C THR A 105 -2.97 3.21 9.66
N LEU A 106 -4.15 3.78 9.93
CA LEU A 106 -5.38 3.03 10.14
C LEU A 106 -5.90 2.38 8.83
N ALA A 107 -6.07 3.20 7.79
CA ALA A 107 -6.68 2.79 6.53
C ALA A 107 -5.87 1.71 5.81
N ILE A 108 -4.54 1.85 5.73
CA ILE A 108 -3.68 0.94 4.98
C ILE A 108 -3.61 -0.44 5.64
N ASN A 109 -3.58 -0.48 6.97
CA ASN A 109 -3.47 -1.72 7.74
C ASN A 109 -4.82 -2.44 7.90
N GLN A 110 -5.95 -1.71 7.91
CA GLN A 110 -7.30 -2.29 8.00
C GLN A 110 -8.02 -2.46 6.65
N HIS A 111 -7.40 -2.06 5.54
CA HIS A 111 -7.95 -2.09 4.18
C HIS A 111 -9.26 -1.29 4.04
N LEU A 112 -9.23 -0.05 4.51
CA LEU A 112 -10.37 0.88 4.49
C LEU A 112 -10.14 2.01 3.48
N PRO A 113 -11.17 2.48 2.75
CA PRO A 113 -11.12 3.77 2.08
C PRO A 113 -10.91 4.90 3.09
N ALA A 114 -10.21 5.95 2.68
CA ALA A 114 -9.90 7.12 3.51
C ALA A 114 -10.24 8.42 2.76
N VAL A 115 -10.99 9.29 3.42
CA VAL A 115 -11.50 10.55 2.87
C VAL A 115 -11.07 11.70 3.77
N GLU A 116 -10.58 12.77 3.16
CA GLU A 116 -10.30 14.03 3.85
C GLU A 116 -11.61 14.82 4.06
N TYR A 117 -11.79 15.39 5.25
CA TYR A 117 -13.00 16.14 5.57
C TYR A 117 -12.94 17.59 5.07
N ASP A 118 -13.75 17.88 4.06
CA ASP A 118 -14.17 19.24 3.72
C ASP A 118 -15.65 19.47 4.14
N PRO A 119 -15.95 20.47 4.99
CA PRO A 119 -17.32 20.88 5.31
C PRO A 119 -18.21 21.15 4.08
N SER A 120 -17.62 21.68 3.00
CA SER A 120 -18.33 21.99 1.75
C SER A 120 -18.82 20.73 1.03
N ARG A 121 -18.10 19.61 1.22
CA ARG A 121 -18.36 18.31 0.59
C ARG A 121 -19.07 17.31 1.49
N ARG A 122 -19.61 17.74 2.65
CA ARG A 122 -20.35 16.87 3.58
C ARG A 122 -21.44 16.02 2.89
N GLY A 123 -22.12 16.58 1.89
CA GLY A 123 -23.12 15.86 1.09
C GLY A 123 -22.53 14.71 0.27
N ASP A 124 -21.40 14.94 -0.40
CA ASP A 124 -20.69 13.91 -1.17
C ASP A 124 -20.16 12.79 -0.28
N ILE A 125 -19.64 13.13 0.90
CA ILE A 125 -19.17 12.17 1.90
C ILE A 125 -20.33 11.27 2.39
N LEU A 126 -21.52 11.85 2.62
CA LEU A 126 -22.71 11.08 2.99
C LEU A 126 -23.22 10.20 1.84
N ASN A 127 -23.15 10.67 0.60
CA ASN A 127 -23.47 9.84 -0.57
C ASN A 127 -22.49 8.66 -0.68
N LEU A 128 -21.19 8.89 -0.51
CA LEU A 128 -20.16 7.85 -0.53
C LEU A 128 -20.34 6.80 0.58
N VAL A 129 -20.74 7.22 1.79
CA VAL A 129 -21.10 6.31 2.88
C VAL A 129 -22.23 5.37 2.47
N GLY A 130 -23.22 5.87 1.71
CA GLY A 130 -24.28 5.05 1.12
C GLY A 130 -23.77 4.14 -0.01
N ASP A 131 -23.04 4.70 -0.97
CA ASP A 131 -22.52 3.98 -2.15
C ASP A 131 -21.65 2.76 -1.77
N LEU A 132 -20.85 2.90 -0.70
CA LEU A 132 -19.93 1.86 -0.22
C LEU A 132 -20.52 0.98 0.90
N GLU A 133 -21.80 1.16 1.26
CA GLU A 133 -22.48 0.46 2.36
C GLU A 133 -21.75 0.56 3.73
N VAL A 134 -21.16 1.72 4.03
CA VAL A 134 -20.33 1.95 5.23
C VAL A 134 -21.15 1.89 6.51
N LYS A 135 -20.86 0.91 7.37
CA LYS A 135 -21.53 0.71 8.67
C LYS A 135 -20.82 1.42 9.83
N ARG A 136 -19.52 1.69 9.68
CA ARG A 136 -18.63 2.27 10.71
C ARG A 136 -17.75 3.37 10.11
N LEU A 137 -18.01 4.62 10.48
CA LEU A 137 -17.21 5.77 10.11
C LEU A 137 -16.19 6.07 11.22
N VAL A 138 -14.90 5.94 10.91
CA VAL A 138 -13.79 6.19 11.83
C VAL A 138 -13.31 7.62 11.63
N ILE A 139 -13.48 8.47 12.64
CA ILE A 139 -13.09 9.87 12.67
C ILE A 139 -11.67 9.98 13.22
N VAL A 140 -10.78 10.62 12.46
CA VAL A 140 -9.38 10.87 12.85
C VAL A 140 -9.13 12.38 12.87
N GLY A 141 -8.74 12.92 14.03
CA GLY A 141 -8.54 14.36 14.23
C GLY A 141 -9.81 15.11 14.62
N ASP A 142 -9.70 16.45 14.71
CA ASP A 142 -10.82 17.31 15.11
C ASP A 142 -11.74 17.58 13.92
N ILE A 143 -12.80 16.78 13.84
CA ILE A 143 -13.84 16.90 12.82
C ILE A 143 -15.18 17.19 13.51
N PRO A 144 -15.91 18.25 13.11
CA PRO A 144 -17.27 18.55 13.60
C PRO A 144 -18.31 17.60 12.96
N TRP A 145 -18.09 16.29 13.09
CA TRP A 145 -19.00 15.25 12.63
C TRP A 145 -19.79 14.66 13.80
N THR A 146 -21.08 14.97 13.84
CA THR A 146 -22.06 14.30 14.70
C THR A 146 -22.74 13.16 13.94
N GLN A 147 -23.22 12.15 14.66
CA GLN A 147 -24.01 11.06 14.09
C GLN A 147 -25.38 11.61 13.64
N SER A 148 -25.52 11.82 12.33
CA SER A 148 -26.76 12.24 11.68
C SER A 148 -27.44 11.01 11.06
N SER A 149 -28.54 10.57 11.69
CA SER A 149 -29.30 9.32 11.46
C SER A 149 -28.52 8.01 11.67
N GLY A 150 -29.24 6.96 12.06
CA GLY A 150 -28.68 5.73 12.64
C GLY A 150 -28.18 4.69 11.64
N ASP A 151 -27.90 5.10 10.41
CA ASP A 151 -27.56 4.20 9.29
C ASP A 151 -26.12 3.67 9.41
N PHE A 152 -25.25 4.41 10.11
CA PHE A 152 -23.89 4.01 10.45
C PHE A 152 -23.52 4.46 11.87
N THR A 153 -22.48 3.84 12.43
CA THR A 153 -21.90 4.20 13.73
C THR A 153 -20.65 5.04 13.55
N VAL A 154 -20.48 6.07 14.39
CA VAL A 154 -19.32 6.96 14.39
C VAL A 154 -18.37 6.53 15.50
N ILE A 155 -17.12 6.23 15.15
CA ILE A 155 -16.04 5.86 16.06
C ILE A 155 -15.01 7.00 16.01
N LYS A 156 -14.66 7.62 17.15
CA LYS A 156 -13.59 8.61 17.20
C LYS A 156 -12.30 7.95 17.64
N ASP A 157 -11.22 8.17 16.90
CA ASP A 157 -9.87 7.79 17.28
C ASP A 157 -9.29 8.83 18.26
N PRO A 158 -8.89 8.47 19.50
CA PRO A 158 -8.23 9.39 20.43
C PRO A 158 -6.82 9.81 19.96
N GLY A 159 -6.24 9.11 18.98
CA GLY A 159 -4.93 9.44 18.40
C GLY A 159 -3.73 8.95 19.23
N THR A 160 -3.94 8.17 20.29
CA THR A 160 -2.84 7.60 21.10
C THR A 160 -2.33 6.29 20.48
N HIS A 161 -1.08 5.93 20.79
CA HIS A 161 -0.48 4.67 20.33
C HIS A 161 -1.17 3.44 20.94
N GLU A 162 -1.56 3.51 22.21
CA GLU A 162 -2.29 2.43 22.90
C GLU A 162 -3.66 2.21 22.25
N ALA A 163 -4.42 3.29 21.99
CA ALA A 163 -5.70 3.21 21.29
C ALA A 163 -5.57 2.58 19.90
N LEU A 164 -4.45 2.80 19.19
CA LEU A 164 -4.22 2.19 17.87
C LEU A 164 -4.17 0.67 17.95
N GLY A 165 -3.48 0.14 18.96
CA GLY A 165 -3.41 -1.30 19.22
C GLY A 165 -4.77 -1.87 19.62
N ASP A 166 -5.49 -1.18 20.50
CA ASP A 166 -6.83 -1.58 20.96
C ASP A 166 -7.88 -1.58 19.83
N PHE A 167 -7.85 -0.57 18.94
CA PHE A 167 -8.77 -0.49 17.81
C PHE A 167 -8.60 -1.63 16.80
N THR A 168 -7.35 -2.03 16.57
CA THR A 168 -6.97 -2.87 15.41
C THR A 168 -6.61 -4.29 15.80
N ALA A 169 -6.36 -4.54 17.09
CA ALA A 169 -5.75 -5.75 17.64
C ALA A 169 -4.33 -6.04 17.11
N PHE A 170 -3.59 -5.02 16.66
CA PHE A 170 -2.21 -5.14 16.18
C PHE A 170 -1.19 -4.47 17.12
N GLN A 171 0.07 -4.91 17.03
CA GLN A 171 1.21 -4.26 17.68
C GLN A 171 1.97 -3.44 16.65
N TYR A 172 2.17 -2.15 16.93
CA TYR A 172 2.77 -1.20 16.00
C TYR A 172 4.20 -0.83 16.39
N GLU A 173 5.10 -0.84 15.41
CA GLU A 173 6.37 -0.13 15.50
C GLU A 173 6.18 1.33 15.05
N SER A 174 6.92 2.27 15.63
CA SER A 174 6.86 3.68 15.20
C SER A 174 7.90 3.97 14.12
N LYS A 175 7.47 4.51 12.97
CA LYS A 175 8.34 5.07 11.93
C LYS A 175 8.17 6.59 11.89
N VAL A 176 9.27 7.30 12.02
CA VAL A 176 9.30 8.77 11.90
C VAL A 176 9.37 9.15 10.42
N VAL A 177 8.37 9.93 9.96
CA VAL A 177 8.40 10.67 8.70
C VAL A 177 9.23 11.92 8.95
N ALA A 178 10.27 12.16 8.15
CA ALA A 178 11.28 13.18 8.46
C ALA A 178 10.83 14.61 8.12
N SER A 179 9.98 14.80 7.12
CA SER A 179 9.52 16.12 6.65
C SER A 179 8.22 16.03 5.83
N PRO A 180 7.43 17.11 5.70
CA PRO A 180 6.15 17.09 4.96
C PRO A 180 6.27 16.58 3.52
N ASN A 181 7.33 16.95 2.79
CA ASN A 181 7.59 16.48 1.43
C ASN A 181 7.94 14.98 1.31
N GLN A 182 8.02 14.24 2.42
CA GLN A 182 8.19 12.79 2.44
C GLN A 182 6.88 12.04 2.74
N VAL A 183 5.79 12.74 3.12
CA VAL A 183 4.51 12.13 3.55
C VAL A 183 3.98 11.14 2.50
N VAL A 184 3.76 11.57 1.26
CA VAL A 184 3.27 10.69 0.18
C VAL A 184 4.21 9.50 -0.06
N LYS A 185 5.53 9.72 -0.04
CA LYS A 185 6.53 8.67 -0.24
C LYS A 185 6.55 7.64 0.88
N ASP A 186 6.40 8.07 2.13
CA ASP A 186 6.39 7.17 3.29
C ASP A 186 5.06 6.44 3.47
N ILE A 187 3.93 7.04 3.07
CA ILE A 187 2.61 6.39 2.98
C ILE A 187 2.61 5.32 1.87
N ALA A 188 3.11 5.64 0.67
CA ALA A 188 3.20 4.70 -0.45
C ALA A 188 4.13 3.50 -0.16
N ARG A 189 5.09 3.68 0.76
CA ARG A 189 6.03 2.65 1.27
C ARG A 189 5.62 2.07 2.62
N LEU A 190 4.36 2.23 3.05
CA LEU A 190 3.90 1.67 4.32
C LEU A 190 3.69 0.15 4.19
N ASP A 191 4.71 -0.61 4.59
CA ASP A 191 4.64 -2.06 4.70
C ASP A 191 3.63 -2.49 5.75
N LYS A 192 2.93 -3.60 5.46
CA LYS A 192 1.85 -4.18 6.29
C LYS A 192 2.36 -5.23 7.28
N THR A 193 3.66 -5.55 7.25
CA THR A 193 4.30 -6.49 8.17
C THR A 193 5.79 -6.15 8.30
N PRO A 194 6.28 -5.70 9.48
CA PRO A 194 5.51 -5.42 10.69
C PRO A 194 4.49 -4.29 10.49
N TYR A 195 3.51 -4.18 11.38
CA TYR A 195 2.58 -3.04 11.37
C TYR A 195 3.32 -1.79 11.86
N VAL A 196 3.22 -0.71 11.09
CA VAL A 196 3.96 0.54 11.35
C VAL A 196 3.01 1.72 11.51
N GLU A 197 3.21 2.49 12.56
CA GLU A 197 2.58 3.78 12.81
C GLU A 197 3.49 4.89 12.28
N LEU A 198 2.96 5.71 11.37
CA LEU A 198 3.67 6.87 10.85
C LEU A 198 3.54 8.07 11.80
N ARG A 199 4.68 8.65 12.21
CA ARG A 199 4.74 9.81 13.10
C ARG A 199 5.51 10.97 12.44
N PRO A 200 5.01 12.21 12.44
CA PRO A 200 5.72 13.36 11.92
C PRO A 200 6.87 13.77 12.85
N ALA A 201 8.03 14.14 12.29
CA ALA A 201 9.15 14.67 13.06
C ALA A 201 8.98 16.15 13.48
N TRP A 202 8.08 16.88 12.83
CA TRP A 202 8.02 18.36 12.86
C TRP A 202 6.89 18.95 13.70
N ILE A 203 5.96 18.12 14.20
CA ILE A 203 4.90 18.52 15.14
C ILE A 203 4.80 17.51 16.30
N PRO A 204 4.33 17.92 17.48
CA PRO A 204 3.98 16.98 18.54
C PRO A 204 2.95 15.94 18.05
N TYR A 205 3.25 14.66 18.27
CA TYR A 205 2.41 13.54 17.86
C TYR A 205 2.05 12.69 19.09
N GLU A 206 1.11 13.19 19.88
CA GLU A 206 0.42 12.43 20.92
C GLU A 206 -1.06 12.79 20.86
N GLY A 207 -1.91 11.77 20.94
CA GLY A 207 -3.36 11.94 21.09
C GLY A 207 -3.75 12.29 22.52
N GLU A 208 -5.04 12.58 22.72
CA GLU A 208 -5.57 12.78 24.06
C GLU A 208 -5.80 11.41 24.73
N PRO A 209 -5.35 11.18 25.98
CA PRO A 209 -5.67 9.96 26.72
C PRO A 209 -7.19 9.78 26.85
N ASP A 210 -7.69 8.56 26.66
CA ASP A 210 -9.10 8.25 26.88
C ASP A 210 -9.40 8.16 28.38
N ASP A 211 -9.67 9.32 28.98
CA ASP A 211 -9.87 9.50 30.43
C ASP A 211 -11.20 8.87 30.94
N ASP A 212 -12.05 8.37 30.03
CA ASP A 212 -13.35 7.78 30.34
C ASP A 212 -13.27 6.32 30.84
N GLY A 213 -12.13 5.63 30.64
CA GLY A 213 -11.94 4.22 31.00
C GLY A 213 -12.88 3.24 30.27
N LYS A 214 -13.53 3.69 29.19
CA LYS A 214 -14.38 2.87 28.33
C LYS A 214 -13.51 2.10 27.35
N LYS A 215 -13.87 0.84 27.06
CA LYS A 215 -13.21 0.13 25.97
C LYS A 215 -13.62 0.75 24.63
N LEU A 216 -12.63 1.15 23.85
CA LEU A 216 -12.82 1.63 22.49
C LEU A 216 -13.47 0.54 21.62
N PRO A 217 -14.44 0.89 20.75
CA PRO A 217 -15.05 -0.07 19.85
C PRO A 217 -14.05 -0.46 18.75
N ALA A 218 -13.71 -1.75 18.67
CA ALA A 218 -12.77 -2.24 17.68
C ALA A 218 -13.24 -1.94 16.23
N VAL A 219 -12.27 -1.65 15.37
CA VAL A 219 -12.44 -1.52 13.92
C VAL A 219 -11.84 -2.78 13.30
N PRO A 220 -12.64 -3.82 12.96
CA PRO A 220 -12.09 -5.07 12.44
C PRO A 220 -11.36 -4.86 11.12
N ALA A 221 -10.23 -5.56 10.98
CA ALA A 221 -9.49 -5.65 9.73
C ALA A 221 -10.38 -6.22 8.62
N GLN A 222 -10.37 -5.61 7.45
CA GLN A 222 -10.96 -6.19 6.25
C GLN A 222 -9.92 -7.02 5.48
N SER A 223 -10.38 -7.83 4.54
CA SER A 223 -9.47 -8.47 3.58
C SER A 223 -8.90 -7.44 2.60
N ARG A 224 -7.65 -7.64 2.18
CA ARG A 224 -7.03 -6.89 1.08
C ARG A 224 -7.91 -6.99 -0.16
N ARG A 225 -8.34 -5.85 -0.71
CA ARG A 225 -9.41 -5.78 -1.72
C ARG A 225 -8.93 -6.02 -3.14
N ASP A 226 -7.68 -5.71 -3.47
CA ASP A 226 -7.16 -5.83 -4.84
C ASP A 226 -6.98 -7.26 -5.39
N GLY A 227 -7.02 -8.29 -4.54
CA GLY A 227 -6.75 -9.67 -4.96
C GLY A 227 -5.36 -9.90 -5.58
N GLN A 228 -4.39 -9.00 -5.35
CA GLN A 228 -3.10 -8.88 -6.06
C GLN A 228 -3.20 -8.47 -7.55
N MET A 229 -4.34 -7.93 -7.98
CA MET A 229 -4.65 -7.55 -9.36
C MET A 229 -4.88 -6.03 -9.53
N ALA A 230 -4.39 -5.20 -8.60
CA ALA A 230 -4.40 -3.74 -8.77
C ALA A 230 -3.73 -3.30 -10.08
N PRO A 231 -4.13 -2.16 -10.69
CA PRO A 231 -3.46 -1.57 -11.85
C PRO A 231 -2.03 -1.11 -11.52
N ASN A 232 -1.30 -0.56 -12.49
CA ASN A 232 -0.24 0.38 -12.13
C ASN A 232 -0.89 1.63 -11.53
N ILE A 233 -0.33 2.13 -10.44
CA ILE A 233 -0.81 3.33 -9.77
C ILE A 233 0.37 4.25 -9.57
N VAL A 234 0.26 5.50 -10.02
CA VAL A 234 1.33 6.50 -9.94
C VAL A 234 0.87 7.73 -9.16
N ALA A 235 1.80 8.34 -8.45
CA ALA A 235 1.62 9.57 -7.67
C ALA A 235 2.91 10.41 -7.75
N THR A 236 2.84 11.69 -7.40
CA THR A 236 3.99 12.56 -7.15
C THR A 236 4.10 12.88 -5.66
N ALA A 237 5.03 13.75 -5.25
CA ALA A 237 5.06 14.28 -3.90
C ALA A 237 3.87 15.23 -3.59
N ASP A 238 3.25 15.80 -4.63
CA ASP A 238 2.19 16.81 -4.53
C ASP A 238 0.77 16.21 -4.74
N SER A 239 0.68 14.91 -5.06
CA SER A 239 -0.59 14.18 -5.21
C SER A 239 -1.46 14.28 -3.94
N PRO A 240 -2.79 14.48 -4.05
CA PRO A 240 -3.69 14.48 -2.91
C PRO A 240 -3.53 13.24 -2.02
N VAL A 241 -3.22 13.47 -0.74
CA VAL A 241 -2.81 12.39 0.17
C VAL A 241 -3.94 11.38 0.43
N ALA A 242 -5.20 11.82 0.39
CA ALA A 242 -6.37 10.95 0.50
C ALA A 242 -6.43 9.90 -0.63
N ASN A 243 -6.08 10.27 -1.87
CA ASN A 243 -6.01 9.36 -3.01
C ASN A 243 -4.93 8.30 -2.80
N VAL A 244 -3.74 8.72 -2.34
CA VAL A 244 -2.59 7.85 -2.06
C VAL A 244 -2.91 6.85 -0.95
N ILE A 245 -3.50 7.32 0.16
CA ILE A 245 -3.90 6.46 1.29
C ILE A 245 -4.90 5.40 0.81
N THR A 246 -5.95 5.83 0.10
CA THR A 246 -7.02 4.93 -0.37
C THR A 246 -6.51 3.89 -1.37
N ALA A 247 -5.63 4.28 -2.30
CA ALA A 247 -5.00 3.36 -3.25
C ALA A 247 -4.11 2.30 -2.54
N ALA A 248 -3.30 2.72 -1.56
CA ALA A 248 -2.47 1.82 -0.76
C ALA A 248 -3.31 0.90 0.16
N ALA A 249 -4.44 1.41 0.67
CA ALA A 249 -5.37 0.68 1.51
C ALA A 249 -6.12 -0.42 0.74
N TYR A 250 -6.57 -0.14 -0.49
CA TYR A 250 -7.11 -1.14 -1.42
C TYR A 250 -6.16 -2.34 -1.61
N GLY A 251 -4.85 -2.08 -1.59
CA GLY A 251 -3.78 -3.05 -1.79
C GLY A 251 -2.78 -2.62 -2.87
N GLY A 252 -3.12 -1.60 -3.65
CA GLY A 252 -2.31 -1.10 -4.75
C GLY A 252 -0.89 -0.71 -4.33
N SER A 253 0.08 -1.02 -5.18
CA SER A 253 1.45 -0.52 -5.03
C SER A 253 1.51 0.84 -5.72
N VAL A 254 1.56 1.92 -4.93
CA VAL A 254 1.66 3.29 -5.44
C VAL A 254 3.12 3.59 -5.76
N LEU A 255 3.39 3.88 -7.03
CA LEU A 255 4.71 4.23 -7.54
C LEU A 255 4.86 5.75 -7.51
N VAL A 256 5.66 6.27 -6.58
CA VAL A 256 5.90 7.71 -6.47
C VAL A 256 6.98 8.14 -7.47
N MET A 257 6.56 8.93 -8.47
CA MET A 257 7.37 9.56 -9.50
C MET A 257 7.99 10.87 -8.97
N PRO A 258 9.24 11.21 -9.33
CA PRO A 258 9.84 12.51 -9.03
C PRO A 258 9.06 13.72 -9.57
N THR A 259 8.49 13.60 -10.78
CA THR A 259 7.63 14.63 -11.39
C THR A 259 6.47 13.95 -12.12
N ALA A 260 5.43 14.72 -12.47
CA ALA A 260 4.26 14.20 -13.17
C ALA A 260 4.50 13.90 -14.65
N ASP A 261 5.59 14.42 -15.24
CA ASP A 261 5.92 14.21 -16.65
C ASP A 261 6.86 13.00 -16.80
N PRO A 262 6.39 11.88 -17.38
CA PRO A 262 7.22 10.68 -17.49
C PRO A 262 8.36 10.84 -18.50
N LEU A 263 8.38 11.91 -19.32
CA LEU A 263 9.48 12.20 -20.25
C LEU A 263 10.68 12.88 -19.58
N GLU A 264 10.52 13.46 -18.38
CA GLU A 264 11.59 14.20 -17.71
C GLU A 264 12.67 13.29 -17.10
N ASP A 265 12.30 12.10 -16.63
CA ASP A 265 13.27 11.14 -16.08
C ASP A 265 12.94 9.67 -16.39
N LYS A 266 13.99 8.87 -16.56
CA LYS A 266 13.88 7.49 -17.03
C LYS A 266 13.16 6.56 -16.03
N ARG A 267 13.20 6.83 -14.72
CA ARG A 267 12.45 6.03 -13.73
C ARG A 267 10.97 6.30 -13.87
N SER A 268 10.57 7.57 -14.01
CA SER A 268 9.18 7.96 -14.26
C SER A 268 8.63 7.28 -15.52
N MET A 269 9.36 7.31 -16.64
CA MET A 269 8.97 6.55 -17.84
C MET A 269 8.82 5.05 -17.55
N ALA A 270 9.73 4.43 -16.81
CA ALA A 270 9.65 3.00 -16.50
C ALA A 270 8.40 2.62 -15.67
N MET A 271 7.90 3.49 -14.80
CA MET A 271 6.68 3.25 -14.02
C MET A 271 5.41 3.19 -14.88
N VAL A 272 5.44 3.76 -16.10
CA VAL A 272 4.29 3.88 -17.01
C VAL A 272 4.53 3.28 -18.41
N ALA A 273 5.73 2.81 -18.71
CA ALA A 273 6.12 2.33 -20.04
C ALA A 273 5.15 1.24 -20.55
N GLY A 274 4.66 1.43 -21.78
CA GLY A 274 3.72 0.50 -22.42
C GLY A 274 2.27 0.55 -21.91
N LEU A 275 1.90 1.56 -21.11
CA LEU A 275 0.55 1.70 -20.54
C LEU A 275 -0.30 2.81 -21.15
N ASP A 276 0.07 3.36 -22.32
CA ASP A 276 -0.74 4.36 -23.03
C ASP A 276 -2.14 3.83 -23.40
N GLU A 277 -2.27 2.53 -23.68
CA GLU A 277 -3.57 1.84 -23.78
C GLU A 277 -3.70 0.72 -22.73
N GLY A 278 -2.96 0.84 -21.62
CA GLY A 278 -2.90 -0.14 -20.54
C GLY A 278 -3.78 0.19 -19.32
N SER A 279 -3.49 -0.46 -18.20
CA SER A 279 -4.24 -0.32 -16.94
C SER A 279 -3.45 0.52 -15.94
N LEU A 280 -3.75 1.82 -15.86
CA LEU A 280 -2.97 2.82 -15.12
C LEU A 280 -3.88 3.84 -14.45
N ILE A 281 -3.64 4.15 -13.18
CA ILE A 281 -4.31 5.24 -12.46
C ILE A 281 -3.26 6.23 -11.97
N ALA A 282 -3.39 7.49 -12.36
CA ALA A 282 -2.58 8.58 -11.81
C ALA A 282 -3.37 9.33 -10.73
N LEU A 283 -2.75 9.60 -9.59
CA LEU A 283 -3.44 10.07 -8.37
C LEU A 283 -3.34 11.58 -8.13
N GLY A 284 -3.58 12.41 -9.15
CA GLY A 284 -3.73 13.85 -8.94
C GLY A 284 -3.78 14.71 -10.22
N PRO A 285 -4.18 15.99 -10.09
CA PRO A 285 -4.30 16.93 -11.20
C PRO A 285 -2.98 17.21 -11.94
N GLU A 286 -1.83 17.03 -11.28
CA GLU A 286 -0.51 17.34 -11.84
C GLU A 286 -0.16 16.49 -13.08
N PHE A 287 -0.81 15.33 -13.24
CA PHE A 287 -0.69 14.47 -14.42
C PHE A 287 -1.47 15.00 -15.64
N GLY A 288 -2.28 16.06 -15.46
CA GLY A 288 -3.01 16.74 -16.53
C GLY A 288 -4.15 15.91 -17.09
N HIS A 289 -4.30 15.89 -18.42
CA HIS A 289 -5.39 15.19 -19.08
C HIS A 289 -4.97 13.82 -19.62
N VAL A 290 -5.84 12.81 -19.46
CA VAL A 290 -5.65 11.41 -19.92
C VAL A 290 -5.06 11.34 -21.34
N LYS A 291 -5.58 12.12 -22.29
CA LYS A 291 -5.11 12.11 -23.69
C LYS A 291 -3.66 12.55 -23.84
N GLU A 292 -3.24 13.56 -23.08
CA GLU A 292 -1.89 14.13 -23.12
C GLU A 292 -0.91 13.20 -22.39
N PHE A 293 -1.31 12.68 -21.24
CA PHE A 293 -0.51 11.71 -20.48
C PHE A 293 -0.27 10.41 -21.27
N LYS A 294 -1.30 9.87 -21.95
CA LYS A 294 -1.15 8.75 -22.90
C LYS A 294 -0.12 9.03 -23.97
N GLU A 295 -0.13 10.22 -24.55
CA GLU A 295 0.79 10.60 -25.61
C GLU A 295 2.24 10.75 -25.09
N LYS A 296 2.44 11.29 -23.88
CA LYS A 296 3.76 11.30 -23.21
C LYS A 296 4.29 9.88 -22.97
N ILE A 297 3.45 8.96 -22.48
CA ILE A 297 3.82 7.54 -22.30
C ILE A 297 4.26 6.93 -23.64
N ARG A 298 3.47 7.13 -24.70
CA ARG A 298 3.76 6.62 -26.05
C ARG A 298 5.08 7.16 -26.61
N GLN A 299 5.39 8.43 -26.37
CA GLN A 299 6.61 9.07 -26.89
C GLN A 299 7.91 8.55 -26.25
N GLY A 300 7.89 8.22 -24.94
CA GLY A 300 9.08 7.69 -24.24
C GLY A 300 9.12 6.17 -24.09
N THR A 301 8.04 5.46 -24.41
CA THR A 301 8.03 3.99 -24.44
C THR A 301 8.82 3.47 -25.66
N PRO A 302 9.79 2.56 -25.51
CA PRO A 302 10.46 1.91 -26.64
C PRO A 302 9.49 1.13 -27.54
N ASN A 303 9.79 1.01 -28.84
CA ASN A 303 8.93 0.35 -29.85
C ASN A 303 8.83 -1.17 -29.67
#